data_AF-A0A3R9LVW6-F1
#
_entry.id   AF-A0A3R9LVW6-F1
#
_cell.length_a   1.000
_cell.length_b   1.000
_cell.length_c   1.000
_cell.angle_alpha   90.00
_cell.angle_beta   90.00
_cell.angle_gamma   90.00
#
_symmetry.space_group_name_H-M   'P 1'
#
loop_
_entity.id
_entity.type
_entity.pdbx_description
1 polymer ?
#
loop_
_entity_poly.entity_id
_entity_poly.type
_entity_poly.pdbx_seq_one_letter_code
_entity_poly.pdbx_strand_id
1 'polypeptide(L)'
;MIHSRMLQLFRLQQVQSKKYNDKSHIGSDGNEVKTLIVHIGGEELIRATDIVVILDCAMLESEIMSEFIKKQAKSIITIADHDVKSIVVTNKKIYMSPLSSATLRKRTQTYSILDSIEEY
;
A
#
# COMPACT_ATOMS: atom_id res chain seq x y z
N MET A 1 -2.55 -3.69 -26.73
CA MET A 1 -2.30 -2.26 -26.45
C MET A 1 -2.38 -1.85 -24.96
N ILE A 2 -3.12 -2.56 -24.09
CA ILE A 2 -3.23 -2.22 -22.64
C ILE A 2 -2.06 -2.82 -21.81
N HIS A 3 -1.50 -3.93 -22.29
CA HIS A 3 -0.46 -4.75 -21.63
C HIS A 3 0.83 -3.99 -21.25
N SER A 4 1.33 -3.12 -22.12
CA SER A 4 2.62 -2.43 -21.91
C SER A 4 2.50 -1.22 -20.97
N ARG A 5 1.32 -0.59 -20.91
CA ARG A 5 1.08 0.64 -20.17
C ARG A 5 0.94 0.39 -18.66
N MET A 6 0.32 -0.73 -18.27
CA MET A 6 0.20 -1.13 -16.86
C MET A 6 1.56 -1.50 -16.25
N LEU A 7 2.37 -2.28 -16.96
CA LEU A 7 3.74 -2.61 -16.55
C LEU A 7 4.65 -1.37 -16.51
N GLN A 8 4.47 -0.42 -17.43
CA GLN A 8 5.14 0.88 -17.36
C GLN A 8 4.72 1.70 -16.15
N LEU A 9 3.43 1.76 -15.81
CA LEU A 9 2.96 2.46 -14.61
C LEU A 9 3.52 1.83 -13.33
N PHE A 10 3.55 0.50 -13.27
CA PHE A 10 4.16 -0.24 -12.17
C PHE A 10 5.67 0.04 -12.06
N ARG A 11 6.40 0.03 -13.19
CA ARG A 11 7.84 0.33 -13.24
C ARG A 11 8.15 1.79 -12.89
N LEU A 12 7.32 2.74 -13.31
CA LEU A 12 7.49 4.18 -13.00
C LEU A 12 7.22 4.49 -11.52
N GLN A 13 6.28 3.78 -10.87
CA GLN A 13 6.07 3.91 -9.43
C GLN A 13 7.24 3.34 -8.61
N GLN A 14 7.83 2.22 -9.04
CA GLN A 14 9.02 1.64 -8.38
C GLN A 14 10.26 2.55 -8.52
N VAL A 15 10.41 3.27 -9.64
CA VAL A 15 11.52 4.22 -9.85
C VAL A 15 11.37 5.49 -9.00
N GLN A 16 10.14 6.00 -8.82
CA GLN A 16 9.90 7.17 -7.97
C GLN A 16 10.04 6.87 -6.46
N SER A 17 9.65 5.67 -6.02
CA SER A 17 9.80 5.20 -4.64
C SER A 17 11.28 5.16 -4.18
N LYS A 18 12.22 4.85 -5.10
CA LYS A 18 13.66 4.79 -4.79
C LYS A 18 14.29 6.15 -4.50
N LYS A 19 13.69 7.26 -4.96
CA LYS A 19 14.21 8.62 -4.79
C LYS A 19 13.73 9.29 -3.48
N TYR A 20 12.69 8.75 -2.84
CA TYR A 20 12.13 9.27 -1.59
C TYR A 20 12.83 8.72 -0.33
N ASN A 21 13.72 7.73 -0.46
CA ASN A 21 14.12 6.88 0.66
C ASN A 21 15.51 7.19 1.25
N ASP A 22 15.92 8.45 1.27
CA ASP A 22 17.13 8.85 2.01
C ASP A 22 16.84 10.11 2.82
N LYS A 23 16.14 9.97 3.95
CA LYS A 23 16.35 10.76 5.19
C LYS A 23 15.84 9.97 6.41
N SER A 24 16.74 9.78 7.38
CA SER A 24 16.48 9.46 8.79
C SER A 24 15.26 10.23 9.33
N HIS A 25 14.45 9.59 10.19
CA HIS A 25 13.31 10.23 10.88
C HIS A 25 13.77 11.14 12.02
N ILE A 26 14.48 12.20 11.64
CA ILE A 26 14.52 13.52 12.27
C ILE A 26 14.45 14.44 11.06
N GLY A 27 13.43 15.30 10.98
CA GLY A 27 13.38 16.33 9.93
C GLY A 27 14.72 17.07 9.92
N SER A 28 15.20 17.50 8.76
CA SER A 28 16.45 18.28 8.69
C SER A 28 16.39 19.61 9.49
N ASP A 29 15.23 19.95 10.07
CA ASP A 29 14.96 21.07 10.98
C ASP A 29 14.76 20.67 12.45
N GLY A 30 14.84 19.37 12.81
CA GLY A 30 14.60 18.87 14.17
C GLY A 30 13.15 18.55 14.53
N ASN A 31 12.19 18.63 13.60
CA ASN A 31 10.78 18.34 13.89
C ASN A 31 10.40 16.85 13.75
N GLU A 32 9.43 16.43 14.57
CA GLU A 32 8.85 15.08 14.60
C GLU A 32 7.99 14.84 13.35
N VAL A 33 8.34 13.83 12.55
CA VAL A 33 7.54 13.43 11.38
C VAL A 33 6.41 12.51 11.86
N LYS A 34 5.21 13.08 12.02
CA LYS A 34 3.99 12.32 12.31
C LYS A 34 3.73 11.31 11.18
N THR A 35 3.78 10.02 11.51
CA THR A 35 3.56 8.94 10.55
C THR A 35 2.21 8.29 10.78
N LEU A 36 1.36 8.25 9.74
CA LEU A 36 0.10 7.51 9.78
C LEU A 36 0.34 6.00 9.77
N ILE A 37 -0.17 5.32 10.80
CA ILE A 37 -0.20 3.86 10.90
C ILE A 37 -1.61 3.36 10.59
N VAL A 38 -1.70 2.43 9.64
CA VAL A 38 -2.96 1.87 9.15
C VAL A 38 -3.09 0.45 9.66
N HIS A 39 -4.17 0.18 10.39
CA HIS A 39 -4.61 -1.18 10.69
C HIS A 39 -5.25 -1.79 9.43
N ILE A 40 -4.65 -2.87 8.94
CA ILE A 40 -5.05 -3.55 7.71
C ILE A 40 -5.80 -4.86 7.98
N GLY A 41 -6.13 -5.15 9.23
CA GLY A 41 -6.86 -6.35 9.66
C GLY A 41 -6.00 -7.27 10.53
N GLY A 42 -6.64 -8.19 11.26
CA GLY A 42 -5.95 -9.04 12.24
C GLY A 42 -5.19 -8.20 13.26
N GLU A 43 -3.90 -8.47 13.43
CA GLU A 43 -2.98 -7.70 14.27
C GLU A 43 -2.00 -6.85 13.45
N GLU A 44 -2.19 -6.77 12.12
CA GLU A 44 -1.22 -6.14 11.21
C GLU A 44 -1.42 -4.61 11.12
N LEU A 45 -0.32 -3.90 11.39
CA LEU A 45 -0.21 -2.44 11.31
C LEU A 45 0.93 -2.08 10.35
N ILE A 46 0.65 -1.22 9.37
CA ILE A 46 1.65 -0.75 8.41
C ILE A 46 1.64 0.76 8.28
N ARG A 47 2.77 1.36 7.88
CA ARG A 47 2.80 2.79 7.57
C ARG A 47 2.04 3.06 6.29
N ALA A 48 1.19 4.10 6.27
CA ALA A 48 0.51 4.52 5.06
C ALA A 48 1.49 4.87 3.94
N THR A 49 2.65 5.45 4.29
CA THR A 49 3.73 5.81 3.36
C THR A 49 4.42 4.61 2.70
N ASP A 50 4.31 3.40 3.27
CA ASP A 50 4.84 2.18 2.68
C ASP A 50 3.88 1.55 1.66
N ILE A 51 2.61 1.99 1.63
CA ILE A 51 1.57 1.45 0.76
C ILE A 51 1.80 1.99 -0.66
N VAL A 52 2.05 1.07 -1.59
CA VAL A 52 2.18 1.38 -3.02
C VAL A 52 0.80 1.38 -3.68
N VAL A 53 -0.02 0.36 -3.40
CA VAL A 53 -1.39 0.28 -3.93
C VAL A 53 -2.30 -0.58 -3.05
N ILE A 54 -3.58 -0.20 -3.02
CA ILE A 54 -4.68 -0.98 -2.42
C ILE A 54 -5.63 -1.39 -3.55
N LEU A 55 -5.80 -2.70 -3.73
CA LEU A 55 -6.61 -3.32 -4.77
C LEU A 55 -7.75 -4.13 -4.16
N ASP A 56 -8.84 -4.27 -4.92
CA ASP A 56 -9.91 -5.22 -4.57
C ASP A 56 -9.46 -6.66 -4.85
N CYS A 57 -9.89 -7.61 -4.01
CA CYS A 57 -9.54 -9.03 -4.18
C CYS A 57 -10.04 -9.61 -5.51
N ALA A 58 -11.13 -9.08 -6.07
CA ALA A 58 -11.63 -9.47 -7.39
C ALA A 58 -10.58 -9.31 -8.51
N MET A 59 -9.54 -8.48 -8.32
CA MET A 59 -8.45 -8.37 -9.28
C MET A 59 -7.66 -9.67 -9.46
N LEU A 60 -7.69 -10.61 -8.51
CA LEU A 60 -7.04 -11.92 -8.63
C LEU A 60 -7.60 -12.79 -9.77
N GLU A 61 -8.82 -12.51 -10.22
CA GLU A 61 -9.44 -13.20 -11.36
C GLU A 61 -8.72 -12.88 -12.69
N SER A 62 -7.99 -11.76 -12.73
CA SER A 62 -7.15 -11.44 -13.88
C SER A 62 -5.91 -12.34 -13.93
N GLU A 63 -5.65 -12.92 -15.10
CA GLU A 63 -4.46 -13.75 -15.34
C GLU A 63 -3.15 -13.00 -15.01
N ILE A 64 -3.09 -11.70 -15.33
CA ILE A 64 -1.93 -10.84 -15.07
C ILE A 64 -1.68 -10.73 -13.56
N MET A 65 -2.74 -10.48 -12.79
CA MET A 65 -2.63 -10.35 -11.34
C MET A 65 -2.29 -11.70 -10.70
N SER A 66 -2.94 -12.78 -11.16
CA SER A 66 -2.64 -14.13 -10.70
C SER A 66 -1.17 -14.50 -10.92
N GLU A 67 -0.61 -14.21 -12.10
CA GLU A 67 0.80 -14.47 -12.40
C GLU A 67 1.74 -13.61 -11.55
N PHE A 68 1.42 -12.32 -11.38
CA PHE A 68 2.17 -11.42 -10.50
C PHE A 68 2.22 -11.94 -9.06
N ILE A 69 1.07 -12.31 -8.49
CA ILE A 69 0.96 -12.84 -7.12
C ILE A 69 1.74 -14.16 -6.99
N LYS A 70 1.63 -15.07 -7.95
CA LYS A 70 2.41 -16.32 -7.97
C LYS A 70 3.91 -16.08 -7.93
N LYS A 71 4.42 -15.10 -8.71
CA LYS A 71 5.85 -14.74 -8.71
C LYS A 71 6.31 -14.19 -7.36
N GLN A 72 5.42 -13.52 -6.64
CA GLN A 72 5.71 -12.89 -5.35
C GLN A 72 5.32 -13.75 -4.14
N ALA A 73 5.05 -15.05 -4.31
CA ALA A 73 4.54 -15.94 -3.26
C ALA A 73 5.32 -15.87 -1.94
N LYS A 74 6.65 -15.71 -1.98
CA LYS A 74 7.51 -15.61 -0.79
C LYS A 74 7.31 -14.31 0.02
N SER A 75 6.70 -13.30 -0.58
CA SER A 75 6.46 -11.97 0.00
C SER A 75 5.00 -11.75 0.39
N ILE A 76 4.15 -12.78 0.25
CA ILE A 76 2.72 -12.69 0.60
C ILE A 76 2.56 -12.96 2.10
N ILE A 77 1.79 -12.11 2.76
CA ILE A 77 1.25 -12.32 4.09
C ILE A 77 -0.26 -12.41 3.99
N THR A 78 -0.81 -13.54 4.38
CA THR A 78 -2.25 -13.71 4.52
C THR A 78 -2.65 -13.35 5.94
N ILE A 79 -3.48 -12.32 6.09
CA ILE A 79 -3.90 -11.79 7.40
C ILE A 79 -5.08 -12.60 7.97
N ALA A 80 -5.87 -13.21 7.08
CA ALA A 80 -6.99 -14.06 7.45
C ALA A 80 -7.07 -15.24 6.48
N ASP A 81 -7.18 -16.46 7.02
CA ASP A 81 -7.26 -17.70 6.23
C ASP A 81 -8.54 -17.79 5.39
N HIS A 82 -9.56 -17.00 5.74
CA HIS A 82 -10.84 -16.88 5.04
C HIS A 82 -11.21 -15.38 4.89
N ASP A 83 -12.04 -15.03 3.91
CA ASP A 83 -12.56 -13.67 3.66
C ASP A 83 -11.54 -12.60 3.21
N VAL A 84 -10.60 -12.92 2.32
CA VAL A 84 -9.76 -11.89 1.68
C VAL A 84 -10.63 -10.96 0.81
N LYS A 85 -10.68 -9.68 1.17
CA LYS A 85 -11.46 -8.65 0.47
C LYS A 85 -10.61 -7.62 -0.25
N SER A 86 -9.32 -7.52 0.10
CA SER A 86 -8.40 -6.62 -0.60
C SER A 86 -6.96 -7.11 -0.57
N ILE A 87 -6.17 -6.53 -1.46
CA ILE A 87 -4.73 -6.75 -1.58
C ILE A 87 -4.03 -5.42 -1.32
N VAL A 88 -3.14 -5.39 -0.33
CA VAL A 88 -2.30 -4.23 -0.03
C VAL A 88 -0.87 -4.54 -0.45
N VAL A 89 -0.39 -3.84 -1.47
CA VAL A 89 0.99 -3.96 -1.94
C VAL A 89 1.82 -2.88 -1.29
N THR A 90 2.90 -3.29 -0.64
CA THR A 90 3.94 -2.39 -0.13
C THR A 90 5.24 -2.61 -0.88
N ASN A 91 6.25 -1.78 -0.60
CA ASN A 91 7.59 -1.94 -1.17
C ASN A 91 8.25 -3.30 -0.81
N LYS A 92 7.81 -3.97 0.27
CA LYS A 92 8.46 -5.18 0.81
C LYS A 92 7.60 -6.43 0.75
N LYS A 93 6.30 -6.27 1.00
CA LYS A 93 5.34 -7.38 1.18
C LYS A 93 4.01 -7.09 0.51
N ILE A 94 3.27 -8.15 0.21
CA ILE A 94 1.90 -8.10 -0.27
C ILE A 94 1.02 -8.68 0.83
N TYR A 95 0.04 -7.92 1.30
CA TYR A 95 -0.87 -8.37 2.34
C TYR A 95 -2.24 -8.69 1.75
N MET A 96 -2.73 -9.90 2.03
CA MET A 96 -4.11 -10.30 1.74
C MET A 96 -4.95 -9.95 2.96
N SER A 97 -5.77 -8.90 2.84
CA SER A 97 -6.50 -8.29 3.95
C SER A 97 -7.97 -8.70 3.97
N PRO A 98 -8.55 -8.94 5.16
CA PRO A 98 -9.99 -9.16 5.32
C PRO A 98 -10.82 -7.88 5.24
N LEU A 99 -10.18 -6.71 5.16
CA LEU A 99 -10.86 -5.42 5.08
C LEU A 99 -11.06 -5.04 3.61
N SER A 100 -12.15 -4.34 3.30
CA SER A 100 -12.41 -3.91 1.93
C SER A 100 -11.41 -2.84 1.48
N SER A 101 -11.15 -2.79 0.17
CA SER A 101 -10.30 -1.77 -0.44
C SER A 101 -10.80 -0.35 -0.13
N ALA A 102 -12.12 -0.15 -0.08
CA ALA A 102 -12.76 1.12 0.30
C ALA A 102 -12.51 1.49 1.77
N THR A 103 -12.61 0.53 2.70
CA THR A 103 -12.31 0.77 4.12
C THR A 103 -10.87 1.19 4.32
N LEU A 104 -9.93 0.48 3.68
CA LEU A 104 -8.50 0.80 3.79
C LEU A 104 -8.16 2.16 3.18
N ARG A 105 -8.75 2.50 2.02
CA ARG A 105 -8.59 3.82 1.40
C ARG A 105 -9.05 4.96 2.32
N LYS A 106 -10.22 4.83 2.94
CA LYS A 106 -10.72 5.81 3.92
C LYS A 106 -9.71 6.01 5.07
N ARG A 107 -9.15 4.93 5.60
CA ARG A 107 -8.13 5.00 6.67
C ARG A 107 -6.84 5.68 6.20
N THR A 108 -6.40 5.44 4.97
CA THR A 108 -5.22 6.14 4.40
C THR A 108 -5.47 7.61 4.11
N GLN A 109 -6.70 8.01 3.81
CA GLN A 109 -7.08 9.37 3.44
C GLN A 109 -7.43 10.27 4.64
N THR A 110 -7.66 9.69 5.82
CA THR A 110 -8.13 10.46 6.99
C THR A 110 -7.09 11.50 7.46
N TYR A 111 -5.79 11.30 7.21
CA TYR A 111 -4.76 12.28 7.58
C TYR A 111 -4.54 13.39 6.53
N SER A 112 -4.82 13.16 5.25
CA SER A 112 -4.67 14.24 4.25
C SER A 112 -5.65 15.40 4.52
N ILE A 113 -6.77 15.10 5.18
CA ILE A 113 -7.76 16.08 5.59
C ILE A 113 -7.32 16.81 6.86
N LEU A 114 -6.73 16.11 7.84
CA LEU A 114 -6.29 16.72 9.10
C LEU A 114 -5.14 17.73 8.89
N ASP A 115 -4.17 17.40 8.03
CA ASP A 115 -3.06 18.32 7.70
C ASP A 115 -3.56 19.60 6.99
N SER A 116 -4.72 19.55 6.33
CA SER A 116 -5.31 20.71 5.63
C SER A 116 -6.16 21.61 6.55
N ILE A 117 -6.46 21.17 7.78
CA ILE A 117 -7.31 21.92 8.72
C ILE A 117 -6.45 22.72 9.73
N GLU A 118 -5.17 22.37 9.90
CA GLU A 118 -4.23 23.12 10.74
C GLU A 118 -3.63 24.36 10.03
N GLU A 119 -4.02 24.65 8.78
CA GLU A 119 -3.55 25.81 7.99
C GLU A 119 -4.44 27.07 8.10
N TYR A 120 -5.34 27.17 9.09
CA TYR A 120 -6.19 28.35 9.34
C TYR A 120 -6.10 28.88 10.78
#